data_AF-A0AAJ1N2H6-F1
#
_entry.id   AF-A0AAJ1N2H6-F1
#
_cell.length_a   1.000
_cell.length_b   1.000
_cell.length_c   1.000
_cell.angle_alpha   90.00
_cell.angle_beta   90.00
_cell.angle_gamma   90.00
#
_symmetry.space_group_name_H-M   'P 1'
#
loop_
_entity.id
_entity.type
_entity.pdbx_description
1 polymer ?
#
loop_
_entity_poly.entity_id
_entity_poly.type
_entity_poly.pdbx_seq_one_letter_code
_entity_poly.pdbx_strand_id
1 'polypeptide(L)'
;MKRLLLAVCFTPIIALGANEPLNISQTAIDYCDITGQTLNDAYRSDKSSNELAADALTQLKSKNVDLAKLETNEADLQKNLAVVIKTIRDNKGSFKSQDEFAKSLNDSISACKIQTELLLNKTK
;
A
#
# COMPACT_ATOMS: atom_id res chain seq x y z
N MET A 1 35.93 -26.98 -14.10
CA MET A 1 36.37 -25.93 -15.03
C MET A 1 35.48 -25.92 -16.27
N LYS A 2 34.69 -24.87 -16.48
CA LYS A 2 34.40 -24.31 -17.81
C LYS A 2 33.71 -22.96 -17.64
N ARG A 3 34.43 -21.90 -17.97
CA ARG A 3 33.92 -20.55 -18.13
C ARG A 3 33.14 -20.53 -19.44
N LEU A 4 31.88 -20.09 -19.41
CA LEU A 4 31.17 -19.63 -20.60
C LEU A 4 30.74 -18.20 -20.31
N LEU A 5 31.55 -17.30 -20.88
CA LEU A 5 31.28 -15.89 -21.03
C LEU A 5 29.98 -15.74 -21.81
N LEU A 6 28.93 -15.27 -21.14
CA LEU A 6 27.85 -14.54 -21.78
C LEU A 6 27.91 -13.12 -21.23
N ALA A 7 28.85 -12.36 -21.78
CA ALA A 7 28.78 -10.93 -21.79
C ALA A 7 27.55 -10.53 -22.61
N VAL A 8 26.39 -10.46 -21.97
CA VAL A 8 25.28 -9.67 -22.49
C VAL A 8 25.54 -8.25 -22.00
N CYS A 9 26.05 -7.42 -22.91
CA CYS A 9 26.13 -5.98 -22.74
C CYS A 9 24.73 -5.46 -22.42
N PHE A 10 24.45 -5.18 -21.15
CA PHE A 10 23.39 -4.26 -20.79
C PHE A 10 23.85 -2.88 -21.24
N THR A 11 23.40 -2.46 -22.41
CA THR A 11 23.52 -1.06 -22.82
C THR A 11 22.84 -0.21 -21.74
N PRO A 12 23.52 0.83 -21.21
CA PRO A 12 22.90 1.72 -20.25
C PRO A 12 21.99 2.66 -21.04
N ILE A 13 20.73 2.27 -21.22
CA ILE A 13 19.71 3.17 -21.75
C ILE A 13 18.51 3.06 -20.83
N ILE A 14 18.61 3.66 -19.65
CA ILE A 14 17.93 4.91 -19.33
C ILE A 14 18.80 5.60 -18.28
N ALA A 15 19.41 6.72 -18.64
CA ALA A 15 19.84 7.70 -17.65
C ALA A 15 18.57 8.32 -17.04
N LEU A 16 17.95 7.62 -16.09
CA LEU A 16 17.12 8.30 -15.10
C LEU A 16 18.10 8.98 -14.18
N GLY A 17 18.34 10.26 -14.47
CA GLY A 17 18.91 11.14 -13.47
C GLY A 17 18.13 11.00 -12.15
N ALA A 18 18.88 11.10 -11.06
CA ALA A 18 18.47 11.13 -9.66
C ALA A 18 18.40 9.77 -8.95
N ASN A 19 19.57 9.31 -8.48
CA ASN A 19 19.71 8.57 -7.22
C ASN A 19 19.42 9.51 -6.02
N GLU A 20 18.39 10.35 -6.08
CA GLU A 20 17.90 11.03 -4.89
C GLU A 20 16.98 10.04 -4.16
N PRO A 21 17.12 9.89 -2.83
CA PRO A 21 16.18 9.10 -2.06
C PRO A 21 14.75 9.57 -2.36
N LEU A 22 13.87 8.64 -2.74
CA LEU A 22 12.47 8.97 -2.96
C LEU A 22 11.89 9.51 -1.65
N ASN A 23 11.62 10.82 -1.61
CA ASN A 23 11.04 11.46 -0.44
C ASN A 23 9.55 11.13 -0.38
N ILE A 24 9.17 10.25 0.54
CA ILE A 24 7.78 9.83 0.70
C ILE A 24 6.98 10.98 1.34
N SER A 25 6.01 11.50 0.59
CA SER A 25 5.13 12.57 1.06
C SER A 25 4.23 12.13 2.22
N GLN A 26 3.78 13.10 3.02
CA GLN A 26 2.84 12.85 4.10
C GLN A 26 1.52 12.26 3.58
N THR A 27 1.08 12.63 2.37
CA THR A 27 -0.10 12.05 1.72
C THR A 27 0.06 10.54 1.49
N ALA A 28 1.21 10.10 0.97
CA ALA A 28 1.51 8.68 0.79
C ALA A 28 1.60 7.94 2.13
N ILE A 29 2.20 8.56 3.14
CA ILE A 29 2.29 8.01 4.50
C ILE A 29 0.88 7.82 5.10
N ASP A 30 0.09 8.89 5.17
CA ASP A 30 -1.23 8.88 5.79
C ASP A 30 -2.17 7.89 5.09
N TYR A 31 -2.19 7.88 3.75
CA TYR A 31 -3.04 6.97 2.98
C TYR A 31 -2.72 5.50 3.27
N CYS A 32 -1.44 5.14 3.18
CA CYS A 32 -1.00 3.75 3.33
C CYS A 32 -1.04 3.28 4.78
N ASP A 33 -0.74 4.15 5.74
CA ASP A 33 -0.77 3.79 7.17
C ASP A 33 -2.21 3.62 7.67
N ILE A 34 -3.14 4.51 7.27
CA ILE A 34 -4.56 4.36 7.62
C ILE A 34 -5.13 3.10 6.98
N THR A 35 -4.87 2.87 5.69
CA THR A 35 -5.30 1.64 5.01
C THR A 35 -4.72 0.41 5.71
N GLY A 36 -3.42 0.41 5.99
CA GLY A 36 -2.75 -0.65 6.73
C GLY A 36 -3.37 -0.92 8.09
N GLN A 37 -3.65 0.13 8.87
CA GLN A 37 -4.33 0.01 10.15
C GLN A 37 -5.72 -0.63 9.99
N THR A 38 -6.52 -0.22 9.02
CA THR A 38 -7.83 -0.82 8.72
C THR A 38 -7.73 -2.32 8.43
N LEU A 39 -6.72 -2.73 7.65
CA LEU A 39 -6.47 -4.14 7.35
C LEU A 39 -6.03 -4.94 8.58
N ASN A 40 -5.25 -4.32 9.47
CA ASN A 40 -4.87 -4.91 10.74
C ASN A 40 -6.06 -5.05 11.71
N ASP A 41 -6.95 -4.05 11.72
CA ASP A 41 -8.18 -4.08 12.50
C ASP A 41 -9.16 -5.14 11.96
N ALA A 42 -9.21 -5.32 10.64
CA ALA A 42 -9.97 -6.39 9.98
C ALA A 42 -9.51 -7.79 10.38
N TYR A 43 -8.20 -7.98 10.57
CA TYR A 43 -7.63 -9.26 11.02
C TYR A 43 -7.98 -9.55 12.48
N ARG A 44 -7.90 -8.56 13.37
CA ARG A 44 -8.03 -8.75 14.83
C ARG A 44 -9.46 -8.66 15.36
N SER A 45 -10.35 -7.93 14.70
CA SER A 45 -11.66 -7.56 15.24
C SER A 45 -12.85 -8.09 14.43
N ASP A 46 -14.01 -8.15 15.09
CA ASP A 46 -15.29 -8.56 14.50
C ASP A 46 -16.11 -7.38 13.94
N LYS A 47 -15.52 -6.16 13.88
CA LYS A 47 -16.17 -4.98 13.30
C LYS A 47 -16.69 -5.27 11.88
N SER A 48 -17.78 -4.66 11.45
CA SER A 48 -18.24 -4.89 10.08
C SER A 48 -17.28 -4.29 9.04
N SER A 49 -17.25 -4.81 7.81
CA SER A 49 -16.42 -4.21 6.75
C SER A 49 -16.80 -2.76 6.46
N ASN A 50 -18.10 -2.44 6.57
CA ASN A 50 -18.60 -1.09 6.38
C ASN A 50 -18.13 -0.14 7.49
N GLU A 51 -18.13 -0.60 8.74
CA GLU A 51 -17.62 0.18 9.88
C GLU A 51 -16.13 0.48 9.71
N LEU A 52 -15.33 -0.53 9.41
CA LEU A 52 -13.88 -0.37 9.19
C LEU A 52 -13.56 0.55 8.01
N ALA A 53 -14.30 0.44 6.91
CA ALA A 53 -14.12 1.32 5.75
C ALA A 53 -14.56 2.77 6.04
N ALA A 54 -15.64 2.96 6.78
CA ALA A 54 -16.09 4.29 7.20
C ALA A 54 -15.10 4.95 8.18
N ASP A 55 -14.54 4.19 9.12
CA ASP A 55 -13.48 4.63 10.02
C ASP A 55 -12.24 5.07 9.23
N ALA A 56 -11.85 4.32 8.21
CA ALA A 56 -10.73 4.66 7.32
C ALA A 56 -10.98 5.98 6.57
N LEU A 57 -12.15 6.12 5.93
CA LEU A 57 -12.52 7.33 5.19
C LEU A 57 -12.54 8.56 6.09
N THR A 58 -13.08 8.42 7.31
CA THR A 58 -13.11 9.50 8.29
C THR A 58 -11.70 9.95 8.68
N GLN A 59 -10.79 8.99 8.90
CA GLN A 59 -9.39 9.29 9.20
C GLN A 59 -8.69 9.96 8.02
N LEU A 60 -8.84 9.46 6.80
CA LEU A 60 -8.23 10.06 5.60
C LEU A 60 -8.71 11.50 5.38
N LYS A 61 -10.00 11.74 5.58
CA LYS A 61 -10.59 13.08 5.51
C LYS A 61 -10.02 14.01 6.59
N SER A 62 -9.86 13.51 7.82
CA SER A 62 -9.25 14.29 8.92
C SER A 62 -7.78 14.66 8.65
N LYS A 63 -7.07 13.86 7.85
CA LYS A 63 -5.69 14.08 7.41
C LYS A 63 -5.59 14.93 6.15
N ASN A 64 -6.72 15.39 5.60
CA ASN A 64 -6.79 16.13 4.34
C ASN A 64 -6.14 15.37 3.17
N VAL A 65 -6.27 14.04 3.14
CA VAL A 65 -5.82 13.22 2.01
C VAL A 65 -6.74 13.47 0.82
N ASP A 66 -6.18 14.02 -0.25
CA ASP A 66 -6.89 14.25 -1.51
C ASP A 66 -6.93 12.97 -2.34
N LEU A 67 -8.05 12.24 -2.24
CA LEU A 67 -8.24 10.97 -2.95
C LEU A 67 -8.18 11.13 -4.48
N ALA A 68 -8.53 12.31 -5.02
CA ALA A 68 -8.49 12.52 -6.46
C ALA A 68 -7.05 12.48 -7.01
N LYS A 69 -6.07 12.95 -6.23
CA LYS A 69 -4.63 12.83 -6.56
C LYS A 69 -4.12 11.38 -6.52
N LEU A 70 -4.87 10.52 -5.85
CA LEU A 70 -4.61 9.08 -5.77
C LEU A 70 -5.42 8.28 -6.79
N GLU A 71 -6.00 8.97 -7.80
CA GLU A 71 -6.84 8.37 -8.84
C GLU A 71 -7.99 7.53 -8.26
N THR A 72 -8.55 7.96 -7.12
CA THR A 72 -9.65 7.28 -6.44
C THR A 72 -10.68 8.27 -5.89
N ASN A 73 -11.77 7.75 -5.34
CA ASN A 73 -12.80 8.52 -4.65
C ASN A 73 -13.33 7.71 -3.45
N GLU A 74 -14.18 8.32 -2.62
CA GLU A 74 -14.68 7.67 -1.40
C GLU A 74 -15.43 6.36 -1.69
N ALA A 75 -16.24 6.30 -2.75
CA ALA A 75 -17.04 5.13 -3.10
C ALA A 75 -16.15 3.96 -3.58
N ASP A 76 -15.19 4.25 -4.45
CA ASP A 76 -14.25 3.24 -4.95
C ASP A 76 -13.34 2.75 -3.81
N LEU A 77 -12.86 3.65 -2.96
CA LEU A 77 -12.04 3.29 -1.81
C LEU A 77 -12.84 2.43 -0.81
N GLN A 78 -14.09 2.79 -0.50
CA GLN A 78 -14.95 2.00 0.38
C GLN A 78 -15.15 0.58 -0.17
N LYS A 79 -15.45 0.47 -1.47
CA LYS A 79 -15.62 -0.82 -2.15
C LYS A 79 -14.33 -1.64 -2.11
N ASN A 80 -13.19 -1.04 -2.41
CA ASN A 80 -11.90 -1.71 -2.41
C ASN A 80 -11.52 -2.19 -1.00
N LEU A 81 -11.71 -1.35 0.01
CA LEU A 81 -11.49 -1.74 1.41
C LEU A 81 -12.39 -2.91 1.80
N ALA A 82 -13.68 -2.89 1.44
CA ALA A 82 -14.59 -3.99 1.76
C ALA A 82 -14.14 -5.32 1.14
N VAL A 83 -13.64 -5.30 -0.10
CA VAL A 83 -13.09 -6.48 -0.78
C VAL A 83 -11.84 -6.99 -0.05
N VAL A 84 -10.88 -6.13 0.23
CA VAL A 84 -9.61 -6.54 0.88
C VAL A 84 -9.85 -7.02 2.31
N ILE A 85 -10.74 -6.36 3.07
CA ILE A 85 -11.17 -6.79 4.42
C ILE A 85 -11.73 -8.21 4.36
N LYS A 86 -12.62 -8.49 3.39
CA LYS A 86 -13.17 -9.83 3.20
C LYS A 86 -12.06 -10.84 2.91
N THR A 87 -11.14 -10.52 1.99
CA THR A 87 -10.00 -11.38 1.66
C THR A 87 -9.13 -11.70 2.88
N ILE A 88 -8.84 -10.71 3.72
CA ILE A 88 -8.05 -10.92 4.95
C ILE A 88 -8.77 -11.88 5.89
N ARG A 89 -10.08 -11.73 6.06
CA ARG A 89 -10.89 -12.59 6.93
C ARG A 89 -10.97 -14.01 6.41
N ASP A 90 -11.24 -14.17 5.12
CA ASP A 90 -11.30 -15.48 4.46
C ASP A 90 -9.96 -16.23 4.56
N ASN A 91 -8.83 -15.50 4.57
CA ASN A 91 -7.48 -16.07 4.64
C ASN A 91 -6.85 -15.95 6.04
N LYS A 92 -7.62 -15.60 7.08
CA LYS A 92 -7.08 -15.39 8.43
C LYS A 92 -6.33 -16.61 8.96
N GLY A 93 -6.85 -17.80 8.67
CA GLY A 93 -6.24 -19.08 9.05
C GLY A 93 -4.97 -19.46 8.28
N SER A 94 -4.60 -18.73 7.22
CA SER A 94 -3.36 -18.96 6.46
C SER A 94 -2.12 -18.39 7.16
N PHE A 95 -2.30 -17.53 8.15
CA PHE A 95 -1.23 -16.99 8.97
C PHE A 95 -1.13 -17.78 10.28
N LYS A 96 0.09 -18.11 10.72
CA LYS A 96 0.33 -18.83 11.97
C LYS A 96 0.02 -17.98 13.20
N SER A 97 0.12 -16.66 13.07
CA SER A 97 -0.12 -15.70 14.15
C SER A 97 -0.43 -14.30 13.63
N GLN A 98 -0.95 -13.46 14.51
CA GLN A 98 -1.14 -12.03 14.25
C GLN A 98 0.19 -11.32 13.93
N ASP A 99 1.29 -11.71 14.56
CA ASP A 99 2.60 -11.10 14.31
C ASP A 99 3.13 -11.42 12.91
N GLU A 100 2.91 -12.64 12.43
CA GLU A 100 3.27 -13.02 11.05
C GLU A 100 2.45 -12.22 10.03
N PHE A 101 1.14 -12.09 10.27
CA PHE A 101 0.28 -11.24 9.46
C PHE A 101 0.75 -9.78 9.47
N ALA A 102 1.01 -9.22 10.65
CA ALA A 102 1.45 -7.82 10.81
C ALA A 102 2.79 -7.56 10.10
N LYS A 103 3.71 -8.52 10.12
CA LYS A 103 4.97 -8.42 9.37
C LYS A 103 4.73 -8.35 7.87
N SER A 104 3.93 -9.27 7.32
CA SER A 104 3.56 -9.27 5.89
C SER A 104 2.83 -7.98 5.48
N LEU A 105 1.97 -7.48 6.36
CA LEU A 105 1.25 -6.22 6.16
C LEU A 105 2.20 -5.02 6.16
N ASN A 106 3.20 -4.97 7.05
CA ASN A 106 4.18 -3.87 7.08
C ASN A 106 5.02 -3.78 5.80
N ASP A 107 5.37 -4.92 5.20
CA ASP A 107 6.04 -4.95 3.90
C ASP A 107 5.11 -4.36 2.81
N SER A 108 3.82 -4.71 2.85
CA SER A 108 2.80 -4.18 1.94
C SER A 108 2.57 -2.68 2.12
N ILE A 109 2.56 -2.17 3.36
CA ILE A 109 2.46 -0.73 3.67
C ILE A 109 3.67 0.02 3.11
N SER A 110 4.87 -0.54 3.27
CA SER A 110 6.11 0.06 2.73
C SER A 110 6.07 0.14 1.20
N ALA A 111 5.61 -0.93 0.54
CA ALA A 111 5.42 -0.94 -0.91
C ALA A 111 4.31 0.03 -1.37
N CYS A 112 3.23 0.16 -0.60
CA CYS A 112 2.17 1.13 -0.84
C CYS A 112 2.73 2.55 -0.85
N LYS A 113 3.51 2.93 0.17
CA LYS A 113 4.09 4.28 0.29
C LYS A 113 4.92 4.66 -0.93
N ILE A 114 5.76 3.74 -1.41
CA ILE A 114 6.58 3.95 -2.61
C ILE A 114 5.69 4.10 -3.84
N GLN A 115 4.73 3.20 -4.05
CA GLN A 115 3.85 3.25 -5.24
C GLN A 115 2.97 4.50 -5.26
N THR A 116 2.42 4.89 -4.11
CA THR A 116 1.65 6.12 -3.97
C THR A 116 2.50 7.35 -4.22
N GLU A 117 3.73 7.40 -3.72
CA GLU A 117 4.63 8.52 -4.01
C GLU A 117 5.00 8.59 -5.51
N LEU A 118 5.24 7.45 -6.15
CA LEU A 118 5.48 7.39 -7.59
C LEU A 118 4.26 7.84 -8.40
N LEU A 119 3.04 7.51 -7.96
CA LEU A 119 1.80 8.00 -8.56
C LEU A 119 1.72 9.53 -8.42
N LEU A 120 1.85 10.04 -7.20
CA LEU A 120 1.78 11.47 -6.90
C LEU A 120 2.80 12.30 -7.67
N ASN A 121 4.00 11.74 -7.92
CA ASN A 121 5.04 12.42 -8.70
C ASN A 121 4.80 12.40 -10.21
N LYS A 122 3.99 11.47 -10.74
CA LYS A 122 3.56 11.48 -12.15
C LYS A 122 2.48 12.52 -12.43
N THR A 123 1.66 12.84 -11.43
CA THR A 123 0.52 13.75 -11.55
C THR A 123 0.91 15.22 -11.29
N LYS A 124 2.17 15.49 -10.97
CA LYS A 124 2.76 16.83 -10.89
C LYS A 124 3.12 17.36 -12.27
#